data_AF-A0A290D678-F1
#
_entry.id   AF-A0A290D678-F1
#
_cell.length_a   1.000
_cell.length_b   1.000
_cell.length_c   1.000
_cell.angle_alpha   90.00
_cell.angle_beta   90.00
_cell.angle_gamma   90.00
#
_symmetry.space_group_name_H-M   'P 1'
#
loop_
_entity.id
_entity.type
_entity.pdbx_description
1 polymer ?
#
loop_
_entity_poly.entity_id
_entity_poly.type
_entity_poly.pdbx_seq_one_letter_code
_entity_poly.pdbx_strand_id
1 'polypeptide(L)'
;MATSVSQCLRALVIAAGLCACAAHAQELPPPAYQLAAQRAGIPSTVLYAVALQESGIRRNGRIVPWPWSLNVAGQSRRYATRADACAGLQQAMRATPHTRIDAGLGQINLGYHQQRYASACDLLDPYRNLSIAAEILKEQHTTGEDWLLAIGRYHRPAGGEPAARYRRSVSRHLARVQGTHPTTAALAARQETSP
;
A
#
# COMPACT_ATOMS: atom_id res chain seq x y z
N MET A 1 -70.26 -44.84 -8.25
CA MET A 1 -69.63 -44.04 -7.19
C MET A 1 -68.17 -44.49 -7.04
N ALA A 2 -67.31 -43.56 -6.64
CA ALA A 2 -65.87 -43.68 -6.35
C ALA A 2 -64.92 -43.66 -7.56
N THR A 3 -64.23 -42.53 -7.63
CA THR A 3 -63.19 -42.04 -8.55
C THR A 3 -61.81 -42.61 -8.25
N SER A 4 -60.92 -42.70 -9.25
CA SER A 4 -59.51 -42.37 -9.02
C SER A 4 -58.85 -41.85 -10.29
N VAL A 5 -58.47 -40.57 -10.24
CA VAL A 5 -57.68 -39.85 -11.24
C VAL A 5 -56.21 -40.00 -10.84
N SER A 6 -55.39 -40.65 -11.66
CA SER A 6 -53.94 -40.71 -11.44
C SER A 6 -53.27 -39.60 -12.24
N GLN A 7 -53.03 -38.46 -11.59
CA GLN A 7 -52.32 -37.32 -12.16
C GLN A 7 -50.80 -37.59 -12.22
N CYS A 8 -50.25 -37.52 -13.44
CA CYS A 8 -48.82 -37.49 -13.69
C CYS A 8 -48.21 -36.20 -13.15
N LEU A 9 -47.40 -36.28 -12.10
CA LEU A 9 -46.55 -35.17 -11.64
C LEU A 9 -45.29 -35.12 -12.52
N ARG A 10 -45.29 -34.22 -13.51
CA ARG A 10 -44.06 -33.78 -14.19
C ARG A 10 -43.34 -32.80 -13.26
N ALA A 11 -42.23 -33.25 -12.68
CA ALA A 11 -41.32 -32.37 -11.94
C ALA A 11 -40.54 -31.50 -12.93
N LEU A 12 -40.86 -30.21 -12.99
CA LEU A 12 -40.06 -29.21 -13.68
C LEU A 12 -38.98 -28.71 -12.71
N VAL A 13 -37.73 -29.11 -12.92
CA VAL A 13 -36.58 -28.59 -12.16
C VAL A 13 -36.11 -27.30 -12.83
N ILE A 14 -36.43 -26.16 -12.23
CA ILE A 14 -35.87 -24.86 -12.63
C ILE A 14 -34.52 -24.72 -11.94
N ALA A 15 -33.43 -24.96 -12.67
CA ALA A 15 -32.08 -24.65 -12.21
C ALA A 15 -31.83 -23.15 -12.39
N ALA A 16 -32.10 -22.36 -11.35
CA ALA A 16 -31.71 -20.96 -11.29
C ALA A 16 -30.19 -20.88 -11.05
N GLY A 17 -29.44 -20.51 -12.10
CA GLY A 17 -28.00 -20.26 -12.02
C GLY A 17 -27.71 -19.04 -11.13
N LEU A 18 -27.19 -19.29 -9.93
CA LEU A 18 -26.61 -18.28 -9.07
C LEU A 18 -25.27 -17.84 -9.68
N CYS A 19 -25.30 -16.79 -10.50
CA CYS A 19 -24.10 -16.07 -10.90
C CYS A 19 -23.60 -15.27 -9.68
N ALA A 20 -22.74 -15.88 -8.87
CA ALA A 20 -22.10 -15.22 -7.75
C ALA A 20 -21.04 -14.25 -8.27
N CYS A 21 -21.43 -13.00 -8.54
CA CYS A 21 -20.49 -11.91 -8.74
C CYS A 21 -19.74 -11.69 -7.42
N ALA A 22 -18.50 -12.19 -7.34
CA ALA A 22 -17.59 -11.82 -6.25
C ALA A 22 -17.30 -10.33 -6.37
N ALA A 23 -18.05 -9.50 -5.64
CA ALA A 23 -17.79 -8.08 -5.53
C ALA A 23 -16.44 -7.89 -4.82
N HIS A 24 -15.40 -7.60 -5.58
CA HIS A 24 -14.11 -7.25 -5.01
C HIS A 24 -14.22 -5.87 -4.35
N ALA A 25 -14.21 -5.84 -3.02
CA ALA A 25 -14.26 -4.61 -2.26
C ALA A 25 -12.94 -3.84 -2.41
N GLN A 26 -12.96 -2.80 -3.24
CA GLN A 26 -11.90 -1.79 -3.31
C GLN A 26 -11.74 -1.10 -1.95
N GLU A 27 -10.52 -0.97 -1.47
CA GLU A 27 -10.23 -0.17 -0.28
C GLU A 27 -10.01 1.26 -0.69
N LEU A 28 -10.92 2.15 -0.31
CA LEU A 28 -10.73 3.59 -0.52
C LEU A 28 -9.59 4.07 0.40
N PRO A 29 -8.50 4.67 -0.14
CA PRO A 29 -7.45 5.25 0.68
C PRO A 29 -7.99 6.29 1.67
N PRO A 30 -7.46 6.41 2.91
CA PRO A 30 -7.95 7.40 3.86
C PRO A 30 -7.82 8.86 3.33
N PRO A 31 -8.65 9.80 3.80
CA PRO A 31 -8.71 11.17 3.24
C PRO A 31 -7.38 11.91 3.17
N ALA A 32 -6.48 11.73 4.13
CA ALA A 32 -5.16 12.36 4.12
C ALA A 32 -4.31 11.95 2.91
N TYR A 33 -4.40 10.69 2.47
CA TYR A 33 -3.73 10.19 1.27
C TYR A 33 -4.35 10.76 0.01
N GLN A 34 -5.68 10.83 -0.05
CA GLN A 34 -6.38 11.42 -1.18
C GLN A 34 -6.00 12.88 -1.36
N LEU A 35 -5.98 13.66 -0.27
CA LEU A 35 -5.61 15.07 -0.29
C LEU A 35 -4.17 15.28 -0.76
N ALA A 36 -3.21 14.56 -0.18
CA ALA A 36 -1.80 14.68 -0.57
C ALA A 36 -1.57 14.26 -2.03
N ALA A 37 -2.17 13.14 -2.43
CA ALA A 37 -2.06 12.62 -3.79
C ALA A 37 -2.68 13.56 -4.83
N GLN A 38 -3.86 14.12 -4.53
CA GLN A 38 -4.52 15.10 -5.40
C GLN A 38 -3.65 16.34 -5.60
N ARG A 39 -3.07 16.89 -4.53
CA ARG A 39 -2.19 18.07 -4.60
C ARG A 39 -0.94 17.83 -5.44
N ALA A 40 -0.38 16.63 -5.38
CA ALA A 40 0.80 16.25 -6.18
C ALA A 40 0.45 15.76 -7.60
N GLY A 41 -0.84 15.59 -7.93
CA GLY A 41 -1.27 15.04 -9.21
C GLY A 41 -0.88 13.56 -9.42
N ILE A 42 -0.99 12.74 -8.36
CA ILE A 42 -0.71 11.30 -8.38
C ILE A 42 -1.94 10.48 -7.94
N PRO A 43 -2.04 9.19 -8.29
CA PRO A 43 -3.12 8.34 -7.77
C PRO A 43 -3.00 8.11 -6.27
N SER A 44 -4.11 8.30 -5.53
CA SER A 44 -4.14 8.08 -4.07
C SER A 44 -3.89 6.63 -3.68
N THR A 45 -4.29 5.68 -4.52
CA THR A 45 -4.04 4.24 -4.34
C THR A 45 -2.55 3.91 -4.40
N VAL A 46 -1.80 4.59 -5.27
CA VAL A 46 -0.34 4.45 -5.40
C VAL A 46 0.36 4.97 -4.15
N LEU A 47 0.03 6.18 -3.69
CA LEU A 47 0.60 6.74 -2.45
C LEU A 47 0.28 5.86 -1.23
N TYR A 48 -0.95 5.36 -1.14
CA TYR A 48 -1.37 4.51 -0.03
C TYR A 48 -0.66 3.15 -0.05
N ALA A 49 -0.50 2.53 -1.22
CA ALA A 49 0.25 1.28 -1.38
C ALA A 49 1.73 1.43 -0.97
N VAL A 50 2.36 2.56 -1.32
CA VAL A 50 3.72 2.90 -0.86
C VAL A 50 3.76 3.02 0.66
N ALA A 51 2.86 3.80 1.27
CA ALA A 51 2.86 3.96 2.73
C ALA A 51 2.61 2.65 3.49
N LEU A 52 1.80 1.74 2.93
CA LEU A 52 1.60 0.40 3.48
C LEU A 52 2.89 -0.42 3.47
N GLN A 53 3.68 -0.32 2.40
CA GLN A 53 4.97 -0.99 2.30
C GLN A 53 6.01 -0.37 3.24
N GLU A 54 6.03 0.96 3.36
CA GLU A 54 7.05 1.71 4.09
C GLU A 54 6.85 1.66 5.61
N SER A 55 5.62 1.86 6.08
CA SER A 55 5.32 2.02 7.51
C SER A 55 4.22 1.09 8.02
N GLY A 56 3.81 0.10 7.22
CA GLY A 56 2.75 -0.84 7.58
C GLY A 56 2.99 -1.56 8.90
N ILE A 57 1.95 -1.61 9.74
CA ILE A 57 1.89 -2.45 10.94
C ILE A 57 0.57 -3.24 10.96
N ARG A 58 0.56 -4.38 11.62
CA ARG A 58 -0.66 -5.16 11.83
C ARG A 58 -1.45 -4.62 13.03
N ARG A 59 -2.67 -4.13 12.79
CA ARG A 59 -3.63 -3.67 13.80
C ARG A 59 -5.02 -4.16 13.44
N ASN A 60 -5.74 -4.73 14.43
CA ASN A 60 -7.12 -5.19 14.27
C ASN A 60 -7.32 -6.09 13.04
N GLY A 61 -6.39 -7.04 12.83
CA GLY A 61 -6.44 -7.97 11.69
C GLY A 61 -6.08 -7.37 10.32
N ARG A 62 -5.74 -6.09 10.23
CA ARG A 62 -5.39 -5.39 8.98
C ARG A 62 -3.98 -4.81 9.05
N ILE A 63 -3.37 -4.60 7.88
CA ILE A 63 -2.14 -3.81 7.77
C ILE A 63 -2.53 -2.37 7.51
N VAL A 64 -2.02 -1.45 8.34
CA VAL A 64 -2.24 0.00 8.19
C VAL A 64 -0.90 0.73 8.29
N PRO A 65 -0.67 1.80 7.52
CA PRO A 65 0.51 2.64 7.69
C PRO A 65 0.54 3.27 9.09
N TRP A 66 1.71 3.37 9.71
CA TRP A 66 1.87 3.93 11.05
C TRP A 66 2.71 5.20 11.03
N PRO A 67 2.19 6.35 11.46
CA PRO A 67 2.86 7.64 11.26
C PRO A 67 4.07 7.86 12.17
N TRP A 68 4.12 7.19 13.31
CA TRP A 68 5.19 7.35 14.30
C TRP A 68 6.20 6.21 14.18
N SER A 69 6.71 6.10 12.95
CA SER A 69 7.58 5.04 12.45
C SER A 69 8.95 5.60 12.14
N LEU A 70 9.99 5.00 12.70
CA LEU A 70 11.38 5.30 12.33
C LEU A 70 12.05 4.05 11.75
N ASN A 71 12.94 4.25 10.80
CA ASN A 71 13.99 3.31 10.46
C ASN A 71 15.33 3.95 10.84
N VAL A 72 16.11 3.29 11.69
CA VAL A 72 17.43 3.76 12.11
C VAL A 72 18.45 2.72 11.71
N ALA A 73 19.24 3.01 10.67
CA ALA A 73 20.29 2.15 10.16
C ALA A 73 19.83 0.73 9.78
N GLY A 74 18.59 0.58 9.32
CA GLY A 74 17.95 -0.70 8.99
C GLY A 74 17.03 -1.25 10.09
N GLN A 75 17.05 -0.66 11.29
CA GLN A 75 16.23 -1.10 12.42
C GLN A 75 14.92 -0.32 12.48
N SER A 76 13.80 -1.03 12.33
CA SER A 76 12.47 -0.45 12.49
C SER A 76 12.15 -0.18 13.97
N ARG A 77 11.67 1.02 14.27
CA ARG A 77 11.17 1.44 15.59
C ARG A 77 9.78 2.04 15.41
N ARG A 78 8.84 1.69 16.28
CA ARG A 78 7.44 2.13 16.22
C ARG A 78 7.04 2.68 17.58
N TYR A 79 6.45 3.86 17.59
CA TYR A 79 6.08 4.57 18.82
C TYR A 79 4.57 4.77 18.91
N ALA A 80 4.06 4.89 20.14
CA ALA A 80 2.63 5.08 20.36
C ALA A 80 2.16 6.52 20.11
N THR A 81 3.07 7.49 20.20
CA THR A 81 2.75 8.91 20.05
C THR A 81 3.79 9.64 19.18
N ARG A 82 3.40 10.81 18.66
CA ARG A 82 4.31 11.71 17.95
C ARG A 82 5.45 12.18 18.84
N ALA A 83 5.17 12.48 20.10
CA ALA A 83 6.14 12.98 21.06
C ALA A 83 7.25 11.95 21.31
N ASP A 84 6.88 10.69 21.56
CA ASP A 84 7.85 9.60 21.79
C ASP A 84 8.70 9.34 20.53
N ALA A 85 8.07 9.36 19.34
CA ALA A 85 8.81 9.22 18.10
C ALA A 85 9.78 10.38 17.86
N CYS A 86 9.40 11.62 18.20
CA CYS A 86 10.27 12.78 18.06
C CYS A 86 11.46 12.69 19.02
N ALA A 87 11.23 12.30 20.28
CA ALA A 87 12.31 12.06 21.24
C ALA A 87 13.28 10.96 20.76
N GLY A 88 12.73 9.84 20.27
CA GLY A 88 13.52 8.74 19.71
C GLY A 88 14.28 9.14 18.44
N LEU A 89 13.70 10.00 17.60
CA LEU A 89 14.33 10.53 16.40
C LEU A 89 15.50 11.45 16.75
N GLN A 90 15.30 12.39 17.68
CA GLN A 90 16.35 13.27 18.17
C GLN A 90 17.50 12.48 18.79
N GLN A 91 17.21 11.39 19.50
CA GLN A 91 18.24 10.49 20.02
C GLN A 91 19.01 9.78 18.91
N ALA A 92 18.32 9.24 17.91
CA ALA A 92 18.95 8.55 16.79
C ALA A 92 19.89 9.48 16.00
N MET A 93 19.48 10.73 15.77
CA MET A 93 20.27 11.73 15.05
C MET A 93 21.61 12.06 15.71
N ARG A 94 21.74 11.88 17.04
CA ARG A 94 23.01 12.10 17.74
C ARG A 94 24.05 11.01 17.50
N ALA A 95 23.62 9.81 17.10
CA ALA A 95 24.47 8.62 17.04
C ALA A 95 24.49 7.95 15.65
N THR A 96 23.70 8.42 14.70
CA THR A 96 23.56 7.79 13.38
C THR A 96 23.52 8.87 12.29
N PRO A 97 24.28 8.70 11.19
CA PRO A 97 24.20 9.61 10.05
C PRO A 97 22.76 9.77 9.55
N HIS A 98 22.34 11.01 9.27
CA HIS A 98 20.96 11.31 8.86
C HIS A 98 20.54 10.56 7.59
N THR A 99 21.49 10.26 6.69
CA THR A 99 21.25 9.45 5.48
C THR A 99 20.87 8.01 5.77
N ARG A 100 21.01 7.55 7.02
CA ARG A 100 20.60 6.23 7.50
C ARG A 100 19.38 6.28 8.40
N ILE A 101 18.63 7.39 8.40
CA ILE A 101 17.43 7.55 9.22
C ILE A 101 16.27 7.92 8.31
N ASP A 102 15.19 7.14 8.39
CA ASP A 102 13.94 7.40 7.69
C ASP A 102 12.80 7.60 8.69
N ALA A 103 11.85 8.47 8.38
CA ALA A 103 10.76 8.83 9.29
C ALA A 103 9.37 8.89 8.64
N GLY A 104 8.37 8.50 9.40
CA GLY A 104 6.95 8.71 9.11
C GLY A 104 6.34 7.73 8.11
N LEU A 105 5.16 8.08 7.60
CA LEU A 105 4.31 7.20 6.78
C LEU A 105 4.97 6.70 5.49
N GLY A 106 5.67 7.59 4.79
CA GLY A 106 6.44 7.29 3.58
C GLY A 106 7.91 6.97 3.83
N GLN A 107 8.35 6.88 5.10
CA GLN A 107 9.76 6.67 5.45
C GLN A 107 10.69 7.65 4.70
N ILE A 108 10.45 8.95 4.88
CA ILE A 108 11.26 9.99 4.25
C ILE A 108 12.64 10.02 4.90
N ASN A 109 13.69 9.87 4.08
CA ASN A 109 15.07 9.91 4.56
C ASN A 109 15.48 11.32 4.99
N LEU A 110 16.03 11.44 6.20
CA LEU A 110 16.45 12.72 6.78
C LEU A 110 17.62 13.34 6.02
N GLY A 111 18.60 12.53 5.60
CA GLY A 111 19.80 13.05 4.93
C GLY A 111 19.54 13.49 3.50
N TYR A 112 18.76 12.74 2.74
CA TYR A 112 18.53 13.01 1.31
C TYR A 112 17.45 14.04 1.01
N HIS A 113 16.58 14.34 1.98
CA HIS A 113 15.43 15.24 1.80
C HIS A 113 15.39 16.40 2.79
N GLN A 114 16.54 16.79 3.35
CA GLN A 114 16.63 17.84 4.35
C GLN A 114 15.98 19.16 3.92
N GLN A 115 16.00 19.51 2.63
CA GLN A 115 15.38 20.71 2.06
C GLN A 115 13.85 20.72 2.13
N ARG A 116 13.19 19.60 2.45
CA ARG A 116 11.72 19.45 2.41
C ARG A 116 11.03 19.70 3.75
N TYR A 117 11.78 19.91 4.84
CA TYR A 117 11.23 20.13 6.18
C TYR A 117 12.06 21.15 6.95
N ALA A 118 11.45 21.81 7.94
CA ALA A 118 12.14 22.78 8.79
C ALA A 118 12.80 22.09 9.99
N SER A 119 12.10 21.11 10.58
CA SER A 119 12.59 20.26 11.66
C SER A 119 12.38 18.78 11.32
N ALA A 120 13.30 17.91 11.74
CA ALA A 120 13.19 16.48 11.50
C ALA A 120 11.89 15.88 12.08
N CYS A 121 11.38 16.43 13.20
CA CYS A 121 10.12 15.98 13.80
C CYS A 121 8.86 16.40 13.00
N ASP A 122 9.00 17.24 11.98
CA ASP A 122 7.90 17.53 11.04
C ASP A 122 7.57 16.31 10.18
N LEU A 123 8.55 15.42 9.95
CA LEU A 123 8.33 14.16 9.24
C LEU A 123 7.43 13.17 10.00
N LEU A 124 7.15 13.43 11.29
CA LEU A 124 6.23 12.64 12.11
C LEU A 124 4.81 13.22 12.14
N ASP A 125 4.58 14.35 11.48
CA ASP A 125 3.24 14.82 11.15
C ASP A 125 2.71 14.06 9.92
N PRO A 126 1.55 13.38 10.01
CA PRO A 126 1.01 12.57 8.93
C PRO A 126 0.79 13.36 7.63
N TYR A 127 0.26 14.58 7.71
CA TYR A 127 -0.08 15.37 6.52
C TYR A 127 1.18 15.91 5.84
N ARG A 128 2.13 16.42 6.62
CA ARG A 128 3.42 16.88 6.10
C ARG A 128 4.20 15.75 5.46
N ASN A 129 4.26 14.60 6.11
CA ASN A 129 4.97 13.44 5.59
C ASN A 129 4.36 12.94 4.27
N LEU A 130 3.03 12.85 4.19
CA LEU A 130 2.35 12.43 2.96
C LEU A 130 2.51 13.44 1.82
N SER A 131 2.49 14.75 2.10
CA SER A 131 2.77 15.77 1.07
C SER A 131 4.15 15.55 0.46
N ILE A 132 5.18 15.42 1.32
CA ILE A 132 6.56 15.20 0.88
C ILE A 132 6.70 13.88 0.11
N ALA A 133 6.09 12.79 0.62
CA ALA A 133 6.12 11.50 -0.05
C ALA A 133 5.47 11.55 -1.44
N ALA A 134 4.33 12.24 -1.57
CA ALA A 134 3.63 12.39 -2.84
C ALA A 134 4.44 13.21 -3.85
N GLU A 135 5.08 14.30 -3.41
CA GLU A 135 5.98 15.12 -4.23
C GLU A 135 7.19 14.32 -4.73
N ILE A 136 7.89 13.60 -3.84
CA ILE A 136 9.03 12.76 -4.23
C ILE A 136 8.58 11.69 -5.22
N LEU A 137 7.44 11.04 -4.98
CA LEU A 137 6.93 10.01 -5.88
C LEU A 137 6.53 10.58 -7.25
N LYS A 138 5.99 11.81 -7.28
CA LYS A 138 5.72 12.53 -8.52
C LYS A 138 7.00 12.86 -9.28
N GLU A 139 8.05 13.31 -8.58
CA GLU A 139 9.36 13.60 -9.19
C GLU A 139 10.01 12.35 -9.79
N GLN A 140 9.74 11.17 -9.23
CA GLN A 140 10.19 9.91 -9.80
C GLN A 140 9.34 9.44 -10.98
N HIS A 141 8.22 10.10 -11.29
CA HIS A 141 7.29 9.70 -12.35
C HIS A 141 7.55 10.43 -13.67
N THR A 142 7.69 9.67 -14.75
CA THR A 142 7.75 10.13 -16.13
C THR A 142 6.37 10.01 -16.77
N THR A 143 5.89 11.08 -17.41
CA THR A 143 4.57 11.08 -18.06
C THR A 143 4.38 9.90 -19.01
N GLY A 144 3.26 9.18 -18.84
CA GLY A 144 2.91 8.00 -19.66
C GLY A 144 3.50 6.68 -19.18
N GLU A 145 4.38 6.67 -18.17
CA GLU A 145 4.93 5.43 -17.64
C GLU A 145 4.02 4.78 -16.57
N ASP A 146 4.20 3.47 -16.38
CA ASP A 146 3.62 2.73 -15.26
C ASP A 146 4.16 3.22 -13.91
N TRP A 147 3.24 3.57 -13.00
CA TRP A 147 3.53 3.97 -11.63
C TRP A 147 4.41 2.99 -10.86
N LEU A 148 4.38 1.69 -11.16
CA LEU A 148 5.30 0.74 -10.54
C LEU A 148 6.77 1.08 -10.82
N LEU A 149 7.10 1.64 -11.98
CA LEU A 149 8.47 2.07 -12.29
C LEU A 149 8.90 3.23 -11.39
N ALA A 150 8.04 4.25 -11.23
CA ALA A 150 8.26 5.37 -10.33
C ALA A 150 8.40 4.93 -8.86
N ILE A 151 7.55 3.99 -8.42
CA ILE A 151 7.62 3.38 -7.08
C ILE A 151 8.97 2.69 -6.85
N GLY A 152 9.50 1.99 -7.87
CA GLY A 152 10.83 1.39 -7.78
C GLY A 152 11.93 2.43 -7.54
N ARG A 153 11.86 3.55 -8.27
CA ARG A 153 12.83 4.66 -8.14
C ARG A 153 12.67 5.44 -6.84
N TYR A 154 11.44 5.58 -6.33
CA TYR A 154 11.15 6.19 -5.03
C TYR A 154 11.96 5.53 -3.91
N HIS A 155 11.98 4.20 -3.87
CA HIS A 155 12.73 3.45 -2.87
C HIS A 155 14.22 3.32 -3.21
N ARG A 156 14.55 3.14 -4.49
CA ARG A 156 15.92 2.94 -4.95
C ARG A 156 16.14 3.63 -6.30
N PRO A 157 16.58 4.91 -6.32
CA PRO A 157 16.78 5.66 -7.56
C PRO A 157 17.75 4.98 -8.53
N ALA A 158 18.77 4.29 -8.01
CA ALA A 158 19.72 3.52 -8.81
C ALA A 158 19.12 2.27 -9.51
N GLY A 159 17.86 1.92 -9.24
CA GLY A 159 17.19 0.79 -9.85
C GLY A 159 17.75 -0.58 -9.41
N GLY A 160 17.76 -1.52 -10.35
CA GLY A 160 18.26 -2.89 -10.15
C GLY A 160 17.30 -3.79 -9.36
N GLU A 161 17.82 -4.95 -8.95
CA GLU A 161 17.03 -5.96 -8.23
C GLU A 161 16.41 -5.46 -6.90
N PRO A 162 17.04 -4.56 -6.10
CA PRO A 162 16.38 -3.98 -4.94
C PRO A 162 15.11 -3.19 -5.31
N ALA A 163 15.14 -2.37 -6.36
CA ALA A 163 13.96 -1.68 -6.87
C ALA A 163 12.92 -2.67 -7.37
N ALA A 164 13.33 -3.72 -8.10
CA ALA A 164 12.42 -4.74 -8.60
C ALA A 164 11.71 -5.50 -7.47
N ARG A 165 12.42 -5.89 -6.40
CA ARG A 165 11.83 -6.48 -5.20
C ARG A 165 10.82 -5.54 -4.56
N TYR A 166 11.18 -4.27 -4.41
CA TYR A 166 10.31 -3.27 -3.83
C TYR A 166 9.01 -3.12 -4.64
N ARG A 167 9.09 -3.02 -5.97
CA ARG A 167 7.92 -3.00 -6.87
C ARG A 167 7.00 -4.20 -6.68
N ARG A 168 7.57 -5.41 -6.56
CA ARG A 168 6.77 -6.63 -6.31
C ARG A 168 6.05 -6.61 -4.96
N SER A 169 6.62 -5.97 -3.95
CA SER A 169 5.98 -5.85 -2.65
C SER A 169 4.88 -4.78 -2.65
N VAL A 170 5.14 -3.62 -3.25
CA VAL A 170 4.12 -2.57 -3.41
C VAL A 170 2.99 -3.03 -4.33
N SER A 171 3.26 -3.78 -5.40
CA SER A 171 2.21 -4.27 -6.30
C SER A 171 1.18 -5.16 -5.59
N ARG A 172 1.60 -5.96 -4.59
CA ARG A 172 0.65 -6.72 -3.74
C ARG A 172 -0.24 -5.80 -2.91
N HIS A 173 0.31 -4.71 -2.37
CA HIS A 173 -0.48 -3.72 -1.65
C HIS A 173 -1.43 -2.97 -2.59
N LEU A 174 -0.97 -2.59 -3.78
CA LEU A 174 -1.77 -1.90 -4.78
C LEU A 174 -2.94 -2.76 -5.26
N ALA A 175 -2.68 -4.03 -5.54
CA ALA A 175 -3.71 -4.97 -5.98
C ALA A 175 -4.79 -5.16 -4.92
N ARG A 176 -4.39 -5.29 -3.64
CA ARG A 176 -5.31 -5.32 -2.49
C ARG A 176 -6.16 -4.05 -2.39
N VAL A 177 -5.54 -2.87 -2.56
CA VAL A 177 -6.25 -1.57 -2.47
C VAL A 177 -7.23 -1.41 -3.64
N GLN A 178 -6.85 -1.87 -4.83
CA GLN A 178 -7.69 -1.81 -6.04
C GLN A 178 -8.71 -2.96 -6.15
N GLY A 179 -8.75 -3.88 -5.18
CA GLY A 179 -9.62 -5.06 -5.23
C GLY A 179 -9.23 -6.07 -6.31
N THR A 180 -8.06 -5.97 -6.92
CA THR A 180 -7.57 -6.92 -7.92
C THR A 180 -6.83 -8.04 -7.21
N HIS A 181 -7.52 -9.11 -6.83
CA HIS A 181 -6.82 -10.36 -6.49
C HIS A 181 -6.51 -11.14 -7.78
N PRO A 182 -5.35 -11.81 -7.91
CA PRO A 182 -5.20 -12.81 -8.96
C PRO A 182 -6.30 -13.85 -8.76
N THR A 183 -7.21 -13.91 -9.73
CA THR A 183 -8.32 -14.87 -9.75
C THR A 183 -7.75 -16.27 -9.60
N THR A 184 -8.40 -17.12 -8.81
CA THR A 184 -8.01 -18.52 -8.58
C THR A 184 -7.79 -19.30 -9.90
N ALA A 185 -8.44 -18.87 -10.98
CA ALA A 185 -8.22 -19.36 -12.35
C ALA A 185 -6.78 -19.18 -12.87
N ALA A 186 -6.07 -18.11 -12.49
CA ALA A 186 -4.69 -17.87 -12.90
C ALA A 186 -3.67 -18.72 -12.11
N LEU A 187 -4.06 -19.26 -10.95
CA LEU A 187 -3.28 -20.22 -10.18
C LEU A 187 -3.48 -21.66 -10.72
N ALA A 188 -4.70 -22.01 -11.14
CA ALA A 188 -4.99 -23.29 -11.79
C ALA A 188 -4.28 -23.45 -13.14
N ALA A 189 -4.30 -22.42 -13.99
CA ALA A 189 -3.62 -22.45 -15.29
C ALA A 189 -2.08 -22.58 -15.21
N ARG A 190 -1.47 -22.24 -14.06
CA ARG A 190 -0.03 -22.44 -13.80
C ARG A 190 0.30 -23.85 -13.31
N GLN A 191 -0.67 -24.60 -12.80
CA GLN A 191 -0.48 -26.00 -12.41
C GLN A 191 -0.63 -26.96 -13.59
N GLU A 192 -1.40 -26.60 -14.61
CA GLU A 192 -1.56 -27.41 -15.84
C GLU A 192 -0.42 -27.24 -16.86
N THR A 193 0.47 -26.25 -16.67
CA THR A 193 1.54 -25.92 -17.63
C THR A 193 2.95 -26.18 -17.11
N SER A 194 3.12 -26.91 -16.01
CA SER A 194 4.41 -27.53 -15.68
C SER A 194 4.51 -28.92 -16.32
N PRO A 195 5.57 -29.21 -17.11
CA PRO A 195 5.82 -30.55 -17.62
C PRO A 195 6.21 -31.53 -16.50
#